data_AF-A0A951JKM9-F1
#
_entry.id   AF-A0A951JKM9-F1
#
_cell.length_a   1.000
_cell.length_b   1.000
_cell.length_c   1.000
_cell.angle_alpha   90.00
_cell.angle_beta   90.00
_cell.angle_gamma   90.00
#
_symmetry.space_group_name_H-M   'P 1'
#
loop_
_entity.id
_entity.type
_entity.pdbx_description
1 polymer ?
#
loop_
_entity_poly.entity_id
_entity_poly.type
_entity_poly.pdbx_seq_one_letter_code
_entity_poly.pdbx_strand_id
1 'polypeptide(L)'
;MYVALFNLAAIAVLGWLLLILFPAWKVTRWIAETAVFPVFLAIVYVLGIVPLLMQTGPGIIADFGRAEGVTRLLGNGDVALVAWIHILAFDQVVGMMIYRENMQHRYVPLPVQSVLLFATLMFGPVGFLGYYVLRAWSRGRRAAHEHPARTEPPVRQVAAAGAIGPMRTAAAGALAVFRREWMLTGTGVLGIVLGVGCAVAIGVRGTELVGAEGHLRKAMAFDVAVGIYLLSLVLLVPLARFSTRGLRRWRVWLTLLALYAFAVENVQIARGIDPRFTQVGSVLDQALGGIFFLTAMGLISSFGILACKILARRMDEADGPLLLSIRYAAVATMAAFAAGFWMSAASGSTAGEASILPLHAVGFHGLQALPLVAVLLAWGGVAAQRARPWIHAAGAAWLAACAAIAWQTVEGRPLTELTPATAVAAASLLAWAAIAPLAARAWLRGGDAAAARVQPVPHPLA
;
A
#
# COMPACT_ATOMS: atom_id res chain seq x y z
N MET A 1 -9.94 17.96 -36.02
CA MET A 1 -11.26 17.87 -35.32
C MET A 1 -11.27 16.77 -34.26
N TYR A 2 -11.06 15.50 -34.62
CA TYR A 2 -11.17 14.37 -33.69
C TYR A 2 -10.22 14.42 -32.47
N VAL A 3 -8.99 14.93 -32.65
CA VAL A 3 -8.06 15.18 -31.53
C VAL A 3 -8.62 16.18 -30.52
N ALA A 4 -9.34 17.21 -30.98
CA ALA A 4 -9.98 18.18 -30.08
C ALA A 4 -11.13 17.54 -29.31
N LEU A 5 -11.93 16.68 -29.95
CA LEU A 5 -13.00 15.91 -29.29
C LEU A 5 -12.42 14.93 -28.26
N PHE A 6 -11.29 14.29 -28.56
CA PHE A 6 -10.57 13.44 -27.62
C PHE A 6 -10.10 14.22 -26.37
N ASN A 7 -9.47 15.39 -26.58
CA ASN A 7 -9.03 16.24 -25.47
C ASN A 7 -10.22 16.74 -24.63
N LEU A 8 -11.36 17.01 -25.26
CA LEU A 8 -12.59 17.40 -24.57
C LEU A 8 -13.15 16.24 -23.73
N ALA A 9 -13.12 15.01 -24.25
CA ALA A 9 -13.56 13.82 -23.52
C ALA A 9 -12.75 13.55 -22.24
N ALA A 10 -11.48 13.99 -22.18
CA ALA A 10 -10.63 13.83 -20.99
C ALA A 10 -11.19 14.54 -19.74
N ILE A 11 -12.06 15.55 -19.90
CA ILE A 11 -12.74 16.22 -18.78
C ILE A 11 -13.57 15.23 -17.94
N ALA A 12 -14.04 14.13 -18.54
CA ALA A 12 -14.80 13.11 -17.84
C ALA A 12 -14.01 12.41 -16.71
N VAL A 13 -12.67 12.48 -16.71
CA VAL A 13 -11.83 11.99 -15.61
C VAL A 13 -12.21 12.67 -14.29
N LEU A 14 -12.66 13.93 -14.30
CA LEU A 14 -13.14 14.60 -13.09
C LEU A 14 -14.32 13.87 -12.45
N GLY A 15 -15.24 13.35 -13.27
CA GLY A 15 -16.36 12.51 -12.81
C GLY A 15 -15.87 11.25 -12.10
N TRP A 16 -14.88 10.58 -12.68
CA TRP A 16 -14.26 9.40 -12.06
C TRP A 16 -13.55 9.70 -10.75
N LEU A 17 -12.75 10.77 -10.69
CA LEU A 17 -12.04 11.15 -9.47
C LEU A 17 -13.00 11.40 -8.31
N LEU A 18 -14.12 12.07 -8.57
CA LEU A 18 -15.16 12.31 -7.57
C LEU A 18 -15.83 11.02 -7.12
N LEU A 19 -16.20 10.14 -8.07
CA LEU A 19 -16.84 8.85 -7.78
C LEU A 19 -15.93 7.90 -6.99
N ILE A 20 -14.61 7.93 -7.24
CA ILE A 20 -13.62 7.04 -6.62
C ILE A 20 -13.16 7.59 -5.27
N LEU A 21 -12.72 8.84 -5.19
CA LEU A 21 -12.08 9.41 -4.01
C LEU A 21 -13.09 9.96 -3.00
N PHE A 22 -14.21 10.51 -3.47
CA PHE A 22 -15.19 11.20 -2.64
C PHE A 22 -16.62 10.67 -2.83
N PRO A 23 -16.87 9.35 -2.67
CA PRO A 23 -18.15 8.73 -3.03
C PRO A 23 -19.33 9.11 -2.12
N ALA A 24 -19.09 9.77 -0.99
CA ALA A 24 -20.13 10.20 -0.07
C ALA A 24 -20.45 11.71 -0.19
N TRP A 25 -19.69 12.46 -0.99
CA TRP A 25 -19.86 13.91 -1.09
C TRP A 25 -21.18 14.27 -1.78
N LYS A 26 -21.81 15.38 -1.37
CA LYS A 26 -23.11 15.82 -1.89
C LYS A 26 -23.03 16.11 -3.40
N VAL A 27 -21.94 16.73 -3.83
CA VAL A 27 -21.67 17.04 -5.25
C VAL A 27 -21.52 15.74 -6.06
N THR A 28 -20.75 14.77 -5.57
CA THR A 28 -20.58 13.47 -6.24
C THR A 28 -21.93 12.75 -6.43
N ARG A 29 -22.81 12.79 -5.42
CA ARG A 29 -24.17 12.21 -5.51
C ARG A 29 -25.03 12.94 -6.54
N TRP A 30 -25.03 14.27 -6.54
CA TRP A 30 -25.78 15.07 -7.51
C TRP A 30 -25.32 14.81 -8.95
N ILE A 31 -24.01 14.81 -9.20
CA ILE A 31 -23.41 14.47 -10.50
C ILE A 31 -23.83 13.05 -10.91
N ALA A 32 -23.77 12.13 -9.96
CA ALA A 32 -24.12 10.75 -10.21
C ALA A 32 -25.59 10.61 -10.58
N GLU A 33 -26.53 11.31 -9.93
CA GLU A 33 -27.98 11.25 -10.18
C GLU A 33 -28.38 11.92 -11.51
N THR A 34 -27.73 13.01 -11.88
CA THR A 34 -28.04 13.81 -13.09
C THR A 34 -27.39 13.28 -14.37
N ALA A 35 -26.48 12.31 -14.27
CA ALA A 35 -25.79 11.72 -15.43
C ALA A 35 -25.00 12.72 -16.30
N VAL A 36 -24.50 13.82 -15.71
CA VAL A 36 -23.80 14.90 -16.44
C VAL A 36 -22.67 14.38 -17.33
N PHE A 37 -21.76 13.57 -16.79
CA PHE A 37 -20.59 13.09 -17.54
C PHE A 37 -20.93 12.07 -18.65
N PRO A 38 -21.79 11.06 -18.43
CA PRO A 38 -22.29 10.23 -19.52
C PRO A 38 -22.97 11.02 -20.65
N VAL A 39 -23.83 11.99 -20.31
CA VAL A 39 -24.51 12.82 -21.31
C VAL A 39 -23.51 13.67 -22.07
N PHE A 40 -22.56 14.29 -21.37
CA PHE A 40 -21.46 15.04 -21.98
C PHE A 40 -20.66 14.17 -22.97
N LEU A 41 -20.19 12.99 -22.55
CA LEU A 41 -19.44 12.07 -23.41
C LEU A 41 -20.28 11.58 -24.60
N ALA A 42 -21.58 11.33 -24.41
CA ALA A 42 -22.48 10.95 -25.50
C ALA A 42 -22.62 12.07 -26.54
N ILE A 43 -22.70 13.34 -26.11
CA ILE A 43 -22.72 14.50 -27.03
C ILE A 43 -21.40 14.58 -27.80
N VAL A 44 -20.25 14.48 -27.11
CA VAL A 44 -18.93 14.50 -27.74
C VAL A 44 -18.78 13.34 -28.74
N TYR A 45 -19.28 12.15 -28.40
CA TYR A 45 -19.32 10.99 -29.29
C TYR A 45 -20.17 11.27 -30.53
N VAL A 46 -21.39 11.81 -30.37
CA VAL A 46 -22.30 12.15 -31.49
C VAL A 46 -21.64 13.16 -32.45
N LEU A 47 -20.96 14.17 -31.90
CA LEU A 47 -20.21 15.16 -32.69
C LEU A 47 -19.03 14.55 -33.47
N GLY A 48 -18.50 13.39 -33.03
CA GLY A 48 -17.46 12.66 -33.73
C GLY A 48 -18.00 11.65 -34.75
N ILE A 49 -18.95 10.81 -34.35
CA ILE A 49 -19.46 9.70 -35.17
C ILE A 49 -20.30 10.19 -36.35
N VAL A 50 -21.06 11.29 -36.22
CA VAL A 50 -21.91 11.79 -37.30
C VAL A 50 -21.09 12.25 -38.51
N PRO A 51 -20.09 13.15 -38.36
CA PRO A 51 -19.22 13.51 -39.48
C PRO A 51 -18.42 12.32 -40.03
N LEU A 52 -17.97 11.42 -39.16
CA LEU A 52 -17.22 10.23 -39.56
C LEU A 52 -18.06 9.32 -40.48
N LEU A 53 -19.32 9.06 -40.12
CA LEU A 53 -20.24 8.28 -40.95
C LEU A 53 -20.61 8.99 -42.25
N MET A 54 -20.71 10.32 -42.27
CA MET A 54 -20.93 11.09 -43.50
C MET A 54 -19.75 11.01 -44.47
N GLN A 55 -18.52 10.90 -43.95
CA GLN A 55 -17.30 10.84 -44.75
C GLN A 55 -17.00 9.43 -45.25
N THR A 56 -17.20 8.41 -44.41
CA THR A 56 -16.84 7.01 -44.74
C THR A 56 -18.02 6.19 -45.26
N GLY A 57 -19.25 6.71 -45.13
CA GLY A 57 -20.48 6.02 -45.51
C GLY A 57 -20.89 4.90 -44.53
N PRO A 58 -22.10 4.32 -44.70
CA PRO A 58 -22.62 3.28 -43.80
C PRO A 58 -21.89 1.93 -43.92
N GLY A 59 -20.98 1.78 -44.91
CA GLY A 59 -20.20 0.56 -45.14
C GLY A 59 -19.31 0.15 -43.96
N ILE A 60 -18.91 1.10 -43.10
CA ILE A 60 -18.21 0.83 -41.82
C ILE A 60 -18.97 -0.22 -40.98
N ILE A 61 -20.30 -0.25 -41.05
CA ILE A 61 -21.13 -1.14 -40.24
C ILE A 61 -20.93 -2.61 -40.64
N ALA A 62 -20.66 -2.89 -41.92
CA ALA A 62 -20.45 -4.24 -42.43
C ALA A 62 -19.12 -4.86 -41.97
N ASP A 63 -18.12 -4.02 -41.69
CA ASP A 63 -16.77 -4.44 -41.29
C ASP A 63 -16.70 -4.85 -39.80
N PHE A 64 -17.59 -4.37 -38.94
CA PHE A 64 -17.65 -4.79 -37.53
C PHE A 64 -18.02 -6.27 -37.33
N GLY A 65 -18.60 -6.92 -38.35
CA GLY A 65 -18.97 -8.35 -38.30
C GLY A 65 -17.80 -9.32 -38.55
N ARG A 66 -16.60 -8.82 -38.87
CA ARG A 66 -15.41 -9.64 -39.19
C ARG A 66 -14.19 -9.14 -38.42
N ALA A 67 -13.39 -10.07 -37.87
CA ALA A 67 -12.19 -9.72 -37.10
C ALA A 67 -11.21 -8.83 -37.90
N GLU A 68 -11.00 -9.13 -39.18
CA GLU A 68 -10.15 -8.35 -40.09
C GLU A 68 -10.72 -6.97 -40.42
N GLY A 69 -12.05 -6.81 -40.41
CA GLY A 69 -12.69 -5.52 -40.61
C GLY A 69 -12.51 -4.62 -39.38
N VAL A 70 -12.68 -5.17 -38.18
CA VAL A 70 -12.46 -4.46 -36.92
C VAL A 70 -11.01 -3.98 -36.78
N THR A 71 -10.02 -4.83 -37.07
CA THR A 71 -8.60 -4.44 -36.96
C THR A 71 -8.22 -3.36 -37.97
N ARG A 72 -8.75 -3.44 -39.18
CA ARG A 72 -8.55 -2.42 -40.22
C ARG A 72 -9.18 -1.09 -39.83
N LEU A 73 -10.41 -1.10 -39.33
CA LEU A 73 -11.12 0.10 -38.88
C LEU A 73 -10.42 0.76 -37.70
N LEU A 74 -10.00 0.00 -36.69
CA LEU A 74 -9.27 0.53 -35.53
C LEU A 74 -7.83 0.95 -35.87
N GLY A 75 -7.29 0.51 -37.02
CA GLY A 75 -6.04 1.01 -37.57
C GLY A 75 -6.14 2.44 -38.14
N ASN A 76 -7.35 2.93 -38.40
CA ASN A 76 -7.58 4.32 -38.80
C ASN A 76 -7.65 5.22 -37.55
N GLY A 77 -6.79 6.25 -37.49
CA GLY A 77 -6.70 7.14 -36.34
C GLY A 77 -8.00 7.87 -35.98
N ASP A 78 -8.77 8.33 -36.97
CA ASP A 78 -10.02 9.06 -36.71
C ASP A 78 -11.10 8.14 -36.15
N VAL A 79 -11.22 6.93 -36.72
CA VAL A 79 -12.13 5.89 -36.24
C VAL A 79 -11.74 5.43 -34.83
N ALA A 80 -10.44 5.24 -34.57
CA ALA A 80 -9.92 4.86 -33.26
C ALA A 80 -10.23 5.90 -32.18
N LEU A 81 -10.10 7.20 -32.48
CA LEU A 81 -10.43 8.28 -31.54
C LEU A 81 -11.93 8.32 -31.22
N VAL A 82 -12.80 8.15 -32.21
CA VAL A 82 -14.25 8.09 -31.98
C VAL A 82 -14.64 6.82 -31.22
N ALA A 83 -14.03 5.68 -31.53
CA ALA A 83 -14.20 4.43 -30.79
C ALA A 83 -13.70 4.56 -29.34
N TRP A 84 -12.63 5.30 -29.09
CA TRP A 84 -12.14 5.58 -27.74
C TRP A 84 -13.17 6.37 -26.92
N ILE A 85 -13.75 7.43 -27.50
CA ILE A 85 -14.79 8.22 -26.83
C ILE A 85 -16.04 7.35 -26.57
N HIS A 86 -16.38 6.44 -27.48
CA HIS A 86 -17.43 5.45 -27.27
C HIS A 86 -17.18 4.58 -26.04
N ILE A 87 -15.97 4.03 -25.91
CA ILE A 87 -15.56 3.21 -24.76
C ILE A 87 -15.67 4.03 -23.46
N LEU A 88 -15.12 5.26 -23.44
CA LEU A 88 -15.19 6.13 -22.28
C LEU A 88 -16.64 6.43 -21.86
N ALA A 89 -17.53 6.65 -22.82
CA ALA A 89 -18.94 6.91 -22.56
C ALA A 89 -19.61 5.71 -21.88
N PHE A 90 -19.40 4.50 -22.42
CA PHE A 90 -19.97 3.27 -21.86
C PHE A 90 -19.39 2.92 -20.50
N ASP A 91 -18.08 3.05 -20.31
CA ASP A 91 -17.44 2.81 -19.01
C ASP A 91 -17.99 3.77 -17.96
N GLN A 92 -18.21 5.04 -18.31
CA GLN A 92 -18.80 6.03 -17.41
C GLN A 92 -20.24 5.67 -17.04
N VAL A 93 -21.06 5.20 -17.99
CA VAL A 93 -22.43 4.73 -17.74
C VAL A 93 -22.42 3.56 -16.76
N VAL A 94 -21.55 2.57 -17.00
CA VAL A 94 -21.40 1.39 -16.15
C VAL A 94 -20.91 1.79 -14.75
N GLY A 95 -19.92 2.66 -14.65
CA GLY A 95 -19.44 3.20 -13.38
C GLY A 95 -20.55 3.92 -12.60
N MET A 96 -21.39 4.71 -13.29
CA MET A 96 -22.52 5.38 -12.67
C MET A 96 -23.56 4.40 -12.14
N MET A 97 -23.86 3.34 -12.89
CA MET A 97 -24.78 2.29 -12.49
C MET A 97 -24.26 1.56 -11.24
N ILE A 98 -23.00 1.14 -11.23
CA ILE A 98 -22.34 0.50 -10.08
C ILE A 98 -22.43 1.42 -8.85
N TYR A 99 -22.08 2.70 -9.02
CA TYR A 99 -22.12 3.68 -7.95
C TYR A 99 -23.53 3.84 -7.38
N ARG A 100 -24.54 4.12 -8.22
CA ARG A 100 -25.92 4.37 -7.79
C ARG A 100 -26.50 3.15 -7.07
N GLU A 101 -26.36 1.97 -7.67
CA GLU A 101 -26.93 0.75 -7.10
C GLU A 101 -26.27 0.40 -5.76
N ASN A 102 -24.95 0.53 -5.65
CA ASN A 102 -24.28 0.24 -4.40
C ASN A 102 -24.50 1.32 -3.33
N MET A 103 -24.71 2.58 -3.72
CA MET A 103 -25.09 3.65 -2.80
C MET A 103 -26.48 3.43 -2.20
N GLN A 104 -27.40 2.82 -2.96
CA GLN A 104 -28.75 2.46 -2.51
C GLN A 104 -28.76 1.18 -1.66
N HIS A 105 -28.17 0.08 -2.15
CA HIS A 105 -28.34 -1.24 -1.54
C HIS A 105 -27.16 -1.72 -0.67
N ARG A 106 -26.02 -1.03 -0.74
CA ARG A 106 -24.81 -1.31 0.05
C ARG A 106 -24.35 -2.76 -0.07
N TYR A 107 -24.37 -3.31 -1.28
CA TYR A 107 -23.91 -4.69 -1.52
C TYR A 107 -22.44 -4.86 -1.16
N VAL A 108 -21.62 -3.85 -1.43
CA VAL A 108 -20.21 -3.76 -1.05
C VAL A 108 -19.91 -2.46 -0.28
N PRO A 109 -18.91 -2.44 0.62
CA PRO A 109 -18.47 -1.21 1.29
C PRO A 109 -17.91 -0.17 0.31
N LEU A 110 -17.98 1.11 0.67
CA LEU A 110 -17.54 2.23 -0.17
C LEU A 110 -16.10 2.10 -0.72
N PRO A 111 -15.09 1.65 0.04
CA PRO A 111 -13.74 1.49 -0.52
C PRO A 111 -13.67 0.40 -1.60
N VAL A 112 -14.47 -0.67 -1.47
CA VAL A 112 -14.55 -1.72 -2.50
C VAL A 112 -15.26 -1.19 -3.74
N GLN A 113 -16.30 -0.38 -3.55
CA GLN A 113 -16.93 0.35 -4.65
C GLN A 113 -15.90 1.24 -5.37
N SER A 114 -15.08 2.00 -4.65
CA SER A 114 -14.02 2.84 -5.25
C SER A 114 -13.02 2.02 -6.08
N VAL A 115 -12.59 0.84 -5.60
CA VAL A 115 -11.72 -0.07 -6.35
C VAL A 115 -12.43 -0.62 -7.60
N LEU A 116 -13.70 -1.01 -7.49
CA LEU A 116 -14.48 -1.51 -8.64
C LEU A 116 -14.72 -0.41 -9.67
N LEU A 117 -14.95 0.84 -9.24
CA LEU A 117 -15.08 1.99 -10.12
C LEU A 117 -13.76 2.31 -10.82
N PHE A 118 -12.63 2.24 -10.11
CA PHE A 118 -11.31 2.35 -10.71
C PHE A 118 -11.05 1.22 -11.72
N ALA A 119 -11.39 -0.01 -11.37
CA ALA A 119 -11.28 -1.15 -12.29
C ALA A 119 -12.22 -1.01 -13.50
N THR A 120 -13.39 -0.38 -13.34
CA THR A 120 -14.29 -0.07 -14.46
C THR A 120 -13.71 1.02 -15.35
N LEU A 121 -13.04 2.02 -14.79
CA LEU A 121 -12.36 3.06 -15.58
C LEU A 121 -11.18 2.50 -16.39
N MET A 122 -10.39 1.60 -15.81
CA MET A 122 -9.19 1.05 -16.47
C MET A 122 -9.50 -0.17 -17.35
N PHE A 123 -10.50 -0.96 -16.94
CA PHE A 123 -10.85 -2.26 -17.53
C PHE A 123 -12.37 -2.48 -17.41
N GLY A 124 -13.19 -1.65 -18.09
CA GLY A 124 -14.66 -1.63 -18.06
C GLY A 124 -15.34 -2.95 -17.70
N PRO A 125 -15.16 -4.02 -18.51
CA PRO A 125 -15.79 -5.32 -18.27
C PRO A 125 -15.39 -5.99 -16.95
N VAL A 126 -14.13 -5.82 -16.51
CA VAL A 126 -13.60 -6.43 -15.28
C VAL A 126 -14.22 -5.77 -14.05
N GLY A 127 -14.31 -4.44 -14.03
CA GLY A 127 -14.96 -3.70 -12.95
C GLY A 127 -16.45 -4.05 -12.83
N PHE A 128 -17.15 -4.13 -13.96
CA PHE A 128 -18.55 -4.57 -14.04
C PHE A 128 -18.75 -5.99 -13.51
N LEU A 129 -18.00 -6.95 -14.03
CA LEU A 129 -18.08 -8.35 -13.62
C LEU A 129 -17.78 -8.51 -12.13
N GLY A 130 -16.71 -7.85 -11.65
CA GLY A 130 -16.33 -7.86 -10.25
C GLY A 130 -17.46 -7.36 -9.34
N TYR A 131 -18.14 -6.29 -9.74
CA TYR A 131 -19.28 -5.78 -8.98
C TYR A 131 -20.46 -6.76 -8.97
N TYR A 132 -20.81 -7.35 -10.11
CA TYR A 132 -21.92 -8.30 -10.21
C TYR A 132 -21.68 -9.59 -9.41
N VAL A 133 -20.46 -10.12 -9.46
CA VAL A 133 -20.07 -11.30 -8.65
C VAL A 133 -20.19 -10.98 -7.16
N LEU A 134 -19.68 -9.83 -6.72
CA LEU A 134 -19.75 -9.43 -5.32
C LEU A 134 -21.19 -9.11 -4.87
N ARG A 135 -22.02 -8.55 -5.75
CA ARG A 135 -23.45 -8.33 -5.53
C ARG A 135 -24.20 -9.64 -5.36
N ALA A 136 -24.01 -10.61 -6.26
CA ALA A 136 -24.64 -11.93 -6.16
C ALA A 136 -24.27 -12.63 -4.84
N TRP A 137 -22.99 -12.56 -4.47
CA TRP A 137 -22.49 -13.13 -3.22
C TRP A 137 -23.01 -12.40 -1.96
N SER A 138 -23.25 -11.09 -2.06
CA SER A 138 -23.85 -10.29 -0.98
C SER A 138 -25.33 -10.65 -0.76
N ARG A 139 -26.09 -10.82 -1.85
CA ARG A 139 -27.50 -11.25 -1.80
C ARG A 139 -27.65 -12.64 -1.20
N GLY A 140 -26.84 -13.61 -1.63
CA GLY A 140 -26.86 -14.97 -1.07
C GLY A 140 -26.55 -15.04 0.43
N ARG A 141 -25.66 -14.17 0.93
CA ARG A 141 -25.36 -14.09 2.36
C ARG A 141 -26.43 -13.42 3.21
N ARG A 142 -27.16 -12.45 2.65
CA ARG A 142 -28.28 -11.81 3.35
C ARG A 142 -29.45 -12.78 3.50
N ALA A 143 -29.79 -13.50 2.43
CA ALA A 143 -30.80 -14.56 2.46
C ALA A 143 -30.44 -15.71 3.44
N ALA A 144 -29.16 -16.06 3.56
CA ALA A 144 -28.71 -17.08 4.51
C ALA A 144 -28.68 -16.63 5.98
N HIS A 145 -28.67 -15.32 6.26
CA HIS A 145 -28.67 -14.76 7.61
C HIS A 145 -30.07 -14.47 8.18
N GLU A 146 -31.13 -14.60 7.38
CA GLU A 146 -32.53 -14.42 7.81
C GLU A 146 -33.14 -15.69 8.46
N HIS A 147 -32.38 -16.79 8.60
CA HIS A 147 -32.74 -17.93 9.47
C HIS A 147 -32.31 -17.66 10.94
N PRO A 148 -33.14 -17.96 11.97
CA PRO A 148 -33.06 -17.26 13.23
C PRO A 148 -31.91 -17.73 14.14
N ALA A 149 -31.20 -16.72 14.64
CA ALA A 149 -30.56 -16.57 15.95
C ALA A 149 -29.65 -17.71 16.47
N ARG A 150 -28.36 -17.40 16.57
CA ARG A 150 -27.59 -17.70 17.79
C ARG A 150 -26.99 -16.42 18.33
N THR A 151 -27.45 -16.06 19.52
CA THR A 151 -26.89 -15.04 20.39
C THR A 151 -25.51 -15.48 20.85
N GLU A 152 -24.45 -14.92 20.26
CA GLU A 152 -23.11 -15.03 20.81
C GLU A 152 -22.98 -14.10 22.03
N PRO A 153 -22.39 -14.57 23.14
CA PRO A 153 -22.18 -13.73 24.32
C PRO A 153 -21.15 -12.64 24.02
N PRO A 154 -21.17 -11.51 24.76
CA PRO A 154 -20.27 -10.41 24.52
C PRO A 154 -18.82 -10.87 24.72
N VAL A 155 -18.03 -10.77 23.65
CA VAL A 155 -16.58 -10.95 23.68
C VAL A 155 -16.01 -9.97 24.69
N ARG A 156 -15.58 -10.48 25.84
CA ARG A 156 -14.75 -9.74 26.80
C ARG A 156 -13.57 -9.18 26.00
N GLN A 157 -13.55 -7.85 25.87
CA GLN A 157 -12.38 -7.13 25.42
C GLN A 157 -11.25 -7.55 26.35
N VAL A 158 -10.28 -8.30 25.81
CA VAL A 158 -8.96 -8.33 26.39
C VAL A 158 -8.52 -6.88 26.39
N ALA A 159 -8.52 -6.29 27.58
CA ALA A 159 -7.99 -4.97 27.82
C ALA A 159 -6.71 -4.86 27.01
N ALA A 160 -6.62 -3.82 26.17
CA ALA A 160 -5.34 -3.33 25.75
C ALA A 160 -4.56 -3.15 27.05
N ALA A 161 -3.60 -4.04 27.30
CA ALA A 161 -2.72 -3.93 28.45
C ALA A 161 -1.86 -2.70 28.18
N GLY A 162 -2.42 -1.55 28.58
CA GLY A 162 -1.74 -0.30 28.74
C GLY A 162 -0.74 -0.48 29.88
N ALA A 163 0.43 -0.97 29.51
CA ALA A 163 1.69 -0.82 30.19
C ALA A 163 2.67 -1.61 29.34
N ILE A 164 3.66 -0.94 28.77
CA ILE A 164 4.88 -1.63 28.35
C ILE A 164 5.47 -2.18 29.66
N GLY A 165 5.08 -3.41 30.01
CA GLY A 165 5.53 -4.09 31.20
C GLY A 165 7.02 -4.47 31.08
N PRO A 166 7.58 -5.18 32.06
CA PRO A 166 8.97 -5.66 31.98
C PRO A 166 9.24 -6.38 30.67
N MET A 167 10.48 -6.31 30.16
CA MET A 167 10.88 -6.81 28.82
C MET A 167 10.34 -8.21 28.50
N ARG A 168 10.29 -9.10 29.50
CA ARG A 168 9.70 -10.44 29.41
C ARG A 168 8.21 -10.44 29.03
N THR A 169 7.40 -9.56 29.62
CA THR A 169 5.97 -9.41 29.28
C THR A 169 5.77 -8.78 27.90
N ALA A 170 6.63 -7.84 27.50
CA ALA A 170 6.57 -7.23 26.18
C ALA A 170 6.94 -8.24 25.08
N ALA A 171 8.00 -9.03 25.29
CA ALA A 171 8.41 -10.10 24.38
C ALA A 171 7.33 -11.21 24.28
N ALA A 172 6.76 -11.62 25.41
CA ALA A 172 5.64 -12.57 25.41
C ALA A 172 4.41 -12.04 24.66
N GLY A 173 4.10 -10.74 24.82
CA GLY A 173 3.04 -10.06 24.08
C GLY A 173 3.29 -10.02 22.58
N ALA A 174 4.50 -9.63 22.16
CA ALA A 174 4.90 -9.62 20.75
C ALA A 174 4.81 -11.02 20.13
N LEU A 175 5.32 -12.05 20.83
CA LEU A 175 5.23 -13.44 20.39
C LEU A 175 3.78 -13.89 20.25
N ALA A 176 2.90 -13.52 21.19
CA ALA A 176 1.48 -13.82 21.09
C ALA A 176 0.82 -13.18 19.86
N VAL A 177 1.22 -11.94 19.50
CA VAL A 177 0.74 -11.28 18.28
C VAL A 177 1.23 -12.01 17.02
N PHE A 178 2.51 -12.37 16.94
CA PHE A 178 3.04 -13.16 15.81
C PHE A 178 2.35 -14.52 15.67
N ARG A 179 2.13 -15.24 16.77
CA ARG A 179 1.39 -16.52 16.76
C ARG A 179 -0.05 -16.36 16.31
N ARG A 180 -0.72 -15.26 16.71
CA ARG A 180 -2.10 -14.97 16.32
C ARG A 180 -2.21 -14.59 14.84
N GLU A 181 -1.27 -13.81 14.34
CA GLU A 181 -1.18 -13.37 12.95
C GLU A 181 -0.30 -14.32 12.12
N TRP A 182 -0.48 -15.63 12.30
CA TRP A 182 0.42 -16.67 11.75
C TRP A 182 0.57 -16.61 10.22
N MET A 183 -0.48 -16.23 9.48
CA MET A 183 -0.41 -16.14 8.01
C MET A 183 0.59 -15.07 7.56
N LEU A 184 0.51 -13.88 8.14
CA LEU A 184 1.41 -12.77 7.82
C LEU A 184 2.80 -13.03 8.38
N THR A 185 2.88 -13.61 9.59
CA THR A 185 4.15 -13.99 10.20
C THR A 185 4.87 -15.03 9.36
N GLY A 186 4.18 -16.11 8.95
CA GLY A 186 4.74 -17.15 8.09
C GLY A 186 5.16 -16.62 6.72
N THR A 187 4.37 -15.71 6.14
CA THR A 187 4.74 -15.05 4.88
C THR A 187 5.95 -14.12 5.05
N GLY A 188 6.04 -13.40 6.16
CA GLY A 188 7.21 -12.58 6.49
C GLY A 188 8.48 -13.42 6.67
N VAL A 189 8.38 -14.54 7.39
CA VAL A 189 9.46 -15.51 7.56
C VAL A 189 9.86 -16.16 6.22
N LEU A 190 8.89 -16.48 5.36
CA LEU A 190 9.14 -17.00 4.03
C LEU A 190 10.03 -16.05 3.21
N GLY A 191 9.77 -14.73 3.23
CA GLY A 191 10.63 -13.76 2.56
C GLY A 191 12.08 -13.80 3.06
N ILE A 192 12.29 -13.91 4.38
CA ILE A 192 13.64 -14.05 4.94
C ILE A 192 14.30 -15.36 4.46
N VAL A 193 13.55 -16.47 4.45
CA VAL A 193 14.05 -17.78 3.99
C VAL A 193 14.40 -17.75 2.51
N LEU A 194 13.56 -17.15 1.65
CA LEU A 194 13.84 -17.00 0.22
C LEU A 194 15.10 -16.16 -0.02
N GLY A 195 15.26 -15.06 0.71
CA GLY A 195 16.47 -14.24 0.59
C GLY A 195 17.73 -14.96 1.06
N VAL A 196 17.67 -15.72 2.16
CA VAL A 196 18.79 -16.61 2.56
C VAL A 196 19.06 -17.65 1.48
N GLY A 197 18.02 -18.22 0.86
CA GLY A 197 18.16 -19.12 -0.29
C GLY A 197 18.88 -18.48 -1.47
N CYS A 198 18.57 -17.23 -1.80
CA CYS A 198 19.30 -16.47 -2.81
C CYS A 198 20.77 -16.25 -2.42
N ALA A 199 21.07 -15.93 -1.16
CA ALA A 199 22.44 -15.78 -0.67
C ALA A 199 23.25 -17.08 -0.80
N VAL A 200 22.66 -18.22 -0.42
CA VAL A 200 23.25 -19.55 -0.59
C VAL A 200 23.47 -19.85 -2.07
N ALA A 201 22.48 -19.55 -2.93
CA ALA A 201 22.60 -19.75 -4.38
C ALA A 201 23.75 -18.93 -4.97
N ILE A 202 23.95 -17.68 -4.54
CA ILE A 202 25.10 -16.86 -4.92
C ILE A 202 26.41 -17.54 -4.50
N GLY A 203 26.49 -17.98 -3.24
CA GLY A 203 27.68 -18.65 -2.70
C GLY A 203 28.04 -19.93 -3.44
N VAL A 204 27.05 -20.76 -3.80
CA VAL A 204 27.24 -22.02 -4.54
C VAL A 204 27.61 -21.77 -6.00
N ARG A 205 26.98 -20.77 -6.64
CA ARG A 205 27.20 -20.48 -8.06
C ARG A 205 28.46 -19.65 -8.33
N GLY A 206 28.96 -18.94 -7.33
CA GLY A 206 30.06 -17.97 -7.49
C GLY A 206 29.69 -16.72 -8.28
N THR A 207 28.40 -16.51 -8.58
CA THR A 207 27.90 -15.35 -9.32
C THR A 207 26.48 -14.99 -8.87
N GLU A 208 26.16 -13.71 -8.92
CA GLU A 208 24.82 -13.17 -8.64
C GLU A 208 23.92 -13.11 -9.86
N LEU A 209 24.47 -13.29 -11.07
CA LEU A 209 23.73 -13.23 -12.31
C LEU A 209 23.18 -14.60 -12.72
N VAL A 210 21.96 -14.60 -13.24
CA VAL A 210 21.27 -15.76 -13.78
C VAL A 210 20.75 -15.40 -15.16
N GLY A 211 21.17 -16.15 -16.18
CA GLY A 211 20.75 -15.88 -17.56
C GLY A 211 21.13 -14.47 -18.02
N ALA A 212 20.22 -13.82 -18.74
CA ALA A 212 20.47 -12.52 -19.36
C ALA A 212 20.24 -11.33 -18.42
N GLU A 213 19.23 -11.40 -17.55
CA GLU A 213 18.81 -10.26 -16.72
C GLU A 213 18.58 -10.62 -15.24
N GLY A 214 18.51 -11.91 -14.89
CA GLY A 214 18.21 -12.36 -13.53
C GLY A 214 19.33 -11.99 -12.56
N HIS A 215 18.96 -11.47 -11.38
CA HIS A 215 19.93 -10.94 -10.41
C HIS A 215 19.60 -11.36 -8.97
N LEU A 216 20.26 -12.40 -8.46
CA LEU A 216 19.99 -13.01 -7.16
C LEU A 216 20.15 -12.03 -5.99
N ARG A 217 21.10 -11.08 -6.08
CA ARG A 217 21.25 -10.05 -5.03
C ARG A 217 20.04 -9.12 -4.92
N LYS A 218 19.38 -8.84 -6.05
CA LYS A 218 18.14 -8.03 -6.06
C LYS A 218 16.99 -8.82 -5.44
N ALA A 219 16.82 -10.09 -5.81
CA ALA A 219 15.84 -11.00 -5.18
C ALA A 219 16.06 -11.08 -3.67
N MET A 220 17.30 -11.34 -3.23
CA MET A 220 17.66 -11.41 -1.82
C MET A 220 17.26 -10.15 -1.06
N ALA A 221 17.63 -8.98 -1.57
CA ALA A 221 17.31 -7.71 -0.93
C ALA A 221 15.79 -7.45 -0.89
N PHE A 222 15.09 -7.76 -1.98
CA PHE A 222 13.64 -7.63 -2.07
C PHE A 222 12.92 -8.55 -1.08
N ASP A 223 13.26 -9.84 -1.06
CA ASP A 223 12.59 -10.84 -0.24
C ASP A 223 12.77 -10.58 1.25
N VAL A 224 14.00 -10.25 1.66
CA VAL A 224 14.30 -9.88 3.05
C VAL A 224 13.58 -8.60 3.44
N ALA A 225 13.58 -7.57 2.57
CA ALA A 225 12.93 -6.30 2.86
C ALA A 225 11.42 -6.44 3.03
N VAL A 226 10.74 -7.13 2.11
CA VAL A 226 9.30 -7.40 2.20
C VAL A 226 8.99 -8.31 3.39
N GLY A 227 9.85 -9.31 3.66
CA GLY A 227 9.72 -10.18 4.84
C GLY A 227 9.74 -9.40 6.15
N ILE A 228 10.77 -8.58 6.35
CA ILE A 228 10.91 -7.69 7.52
C ILE A 228 9.74 -6.70 7.59
N TYR A 229 9.32 -6.12 6.45
CA TYR A 229 8.18 -5.22 6.39
C TYR A 229 6.89 -5.87 6.91
N LEU A 230 6.57 -7.08 6.47
CA LEU A 230 5.39 -7.80 6.94
C LEU A 230 5.45 -8.10 8.44
N LEU A 231 6.62 -8.51 8.94
CA LEU A 231 6.83 -8.76 10.37
C LEU A 231 6.67 -7.48 11.19
N SER A 232 7.14 -6.33 10.69
CA SER A 232 6.88 -5.03 11.31
C SER A 232 5.38 -4.72 11.34
N LEU A 233 4.65 -4.95 10.25
CA LEU A 233 3.21 -4.69 10.21
C LEU A 233 2.41 -5.54 11.20
N VAL A 234 2.79 -6.81 11.40
CA VAL A 234 2.12 -7.71 12.35
C VAL A 234 2.05 -7.10 13.75
N LEU A 235 3.13 -6.44 14.19
CA LEU A 235 3.18 -5.76 15.50
C LEU A 235 2.24 -4.54 15.58
N LEU A 236 1.88 -3.94 14.44
CA LEU A 236 1.00 -2.77 14.36
C LEU A 236 -0.48 -3.15 14.25
N VAL A 237 -0.81 -4.39 13.87
CA VAL A 237 -2.19 -4.86 13.67
C VAL A 237 -3.09 -4.61 14.89
N PRO A 238 -2.68 -4.90 16.14
CA PRO A 238 -3.54 -4.68 17.30
C PRO A 238 -3.93 -3.21 17.50
N LEU A 239 -3.07 -2.27 17.08
CA LEU A 239 -3.27 -0.84 17.25
C LEU A 239 -4.29 -0.26 16.27
N ALA A 240 -4.47 -0.91 15.11
CA ALA A 240 -5.38 -0.44 14.06
C ALA A 240 -6.86 -0.74 14.33
N ARG A 241 -7.18 -1.53 15.37
CA ARG A 241 -8.56 -1.87 15.80
C ARG A 241 -9.47 -2.23 14.61
N PHE A 242 -9.04 -3.21 13.83
CA PHE A 242 -9.88 -3.74 12.75
C PHE A 242 -11.11 -4.45 13.33
N SER A 243 -12.24 -4.38 12.62
CA SER A 243 -13.32 -5.34 12.85
C SER A 243 -12.86 -6.75 12.46
N THR A 244 -13.42 -7.81 13.04
CA THR A 244 -13.04 -9.20 12.74
C THR A 244 -13.07 -9.49 11.24
N ARG A 245 -14.14 -9.05 10.56
CA ARG A 245 -14.29 -9.19 9.10
C ARG A 245 -13.32 -8.31 8.31
N GLY A 246 -12.96 -7.13 8.83
CA GLY A 246 -11.99 -6.23 8.20
C GLY A 246 -10.58 -6.80 8.29
N LEU A 247 -10.18 -7.27 9.48
CA LEU A 247 -8.88 -7.87 9.73
C LEU A 247 -8.66 -9.10 8.85
N ARG A 248 -9.63 -10.02 8.80
CA ARG A 248 -9.53 -11.22 7.96
C ARG A 248 -9.28 -10.86 6.49
N ARG A 249 -10.03 -9.89 5.95
CA ARG A 249 -9.88 -9.46 4.55
C ARG A 249 -8.53 -8.81 4.30
N TRP A 250 -8.14 -7.87 5.15
CA TRP A 250 -6.85 -7.19 5.06
C TRP A 250 -5.68 -8.18 5.12
N ARG A 251 -5.74 -9.13 6.07
CA ARG A 251 -4.75 -10.20 6.24
C ARG A 251 -4.62 -11.06 4.99
N VAL A 252 -5.73 -11.61 4.49
CA VAL A 252 -5.72 -12.47 3.30
C VAL A 252 -5.19 -11.72 2.09
N TRP A 253 -5.67 -10.48 1.89
CA TRP A 253 -5.24 -9.67 0.75
C TRP A 253 -3.73 -9.37 0.78
N LEU A 254 -3.22 -8.89 1.92
CA LEU A 254 -1.80 -8.62 2.09
C LEU A 254 -0.95 -9.88 1.93
N THR A 255 -1.42 -11.03 2.42
CA THR A 255 -0.76 -12.33 2.25
C THR A 255 -0.65 -12.71 0.77
N LEU A 256 -1.76 -12.63 0.02
CA LEU A 256 -1.78 -13.00 -1.39
C LEU A 256 -0.89 -12.09 -2.24
N LEU A 257 -0.90 -10.78 -1.97
CA LEU A 257 -0.02 -9.83 -2.65
C LEU A 257 1.46 -10.14 -2.41
N ALA A 258 1.83 -10.43 -1.16
CA ALA A 258 3.21 -10.77 -0.84
C ALA A 258 3.65 -12.11 -1.45
N LEU A 259 2.79 -13.14 -1.41
CA LEU A 259 3.08 -14.43 -2.04
C LEU A 259 3.24 -14.30 -3.56
N TYR A 260 2.38 -13.51 -4.22
CA TYR A 260 2.55 -13.21 -5.64
C TYR A 260 3.87 -12.49 -5.90
N ALA A 261 4.19 -11.47 -5.11
CA ALA A 261 5.43 -10.70 -5.27
C ALA A 261 6.68 -11.59 -5.13
N PHE A 262 6.73 -12.45 -4.10
CA PHE A 262 7.81 -13.42 -3.92
C PHE A 262 7.90 -14.41 -5.07
N ALA A 263 6.76 -14.94 -5.53
CA ALA A 263 6.73 -15.90 -6.62
C ALA A 263 7.27 -15.29 -7.91
N VAL A 264 6.77 -14.11 -8.32
CA VAL A 264 7.24 -13.46 -9.55
C VAL A 264 8.71 -13.08 -9.43
N GLU A 265 9.13 -12.49 -8.31
CA GLU A 265 10.53 -12.10 -8.12
C GLU A 265 11.47 -13.30 -8.30
N ASN A 266 11.21 -14.39 -7.56
CA ASN A 266 12.11 -15.53 -7.50
C ASN A 266 12.03 -16.39 -8.76
N VAL A 267 10.83 -16.64 -9.30
CA VAL A 267 10.66 -17.49 -10.49
C VAL A 267 11.24 -16.82 -11.73
N GLN A 268 11.00 -15.52 -11.93
CA GLN A 268 11.55 -14.81 -13.09
C GLN A 268 13.08 -14.68 -13.01
N ILE A 269 13.62 -14.38 -11.82
CA ILE A 269 15.07 -14.34 -11.63
C ILE A 269 15.70 -15.73 -11.82
N ALA A 270 15.06 -16.80 -11.35
CA ALA A 270 15.54 -18.16 -11.58
C ALA A 270 15.52 -18.55 -13.08
N ARG A 271 14.55 -18.04 -13.84
CA ARG A 271 14.49 -18.16 -15.31
C ARG A 271 15.51 -17.26 -16.03
N GLY A 272 16.17 -16.37 -15.30
CA GLY A 272 17.20 -15.48 -15.81
C GLY A 272 16.69 -14.22 -16.51
N ILE A 273 15.49 -13.77 -16.14
CA ILE A 273 14.85 -12.55 -16.68
C ILE A 273 14.49 -11.58 -15.56
N ASP A 274 14.39 -10.28 -15.87
CA ASP A 274 13.98 -9.27 -14.89
C ASP A 274 12.49 -9.42 -14.55
N PRO A 275 12.10 -9.47 -13.25
CA PRO A 275 10.72 -9.72 -12.85
C PRO A 275 9.73 -8.59 -13.16
N ARG A 276 10.22 -7.40 -13.54
CA ARG A 276 9.43 -6.16 -13.63
C ARG A 276 9.53 -5.51 -15.00
N PHE A 277 10.74 -5.45 -15.56
CA PHE A 277 11.07 -4.65 -16.74
C PHE A 277 11.87 -5.42 -17.79
N THR A 278 11.62 -6.74 -17.90
CA THR A 278 12.36 -7.60 -18.84
C THR A 278 12.27 -7.10 -20.28
N GLN A 279 13.42 -7.09 -20.97
CA GLN A 279 13.53 -6.75 -22.39
C GLN A 279 13.65 -7.99 -23.27
N VAL A 280 14.09 -9.11 -22.68
CA VAL A 280 14.27 -10.40 -23.38
C VAL A 280 13.15 -11.40 -23.13
N GLY A 281 12.26 -11.12 -22.16
CA GLY A 281 11.11 -11.96 -21.81
C GLY A 281 9.96 -11.88 -22.82
N SER A 282 9.07 -12.87 -22.75
CA SER A 282 7.87 -12.94 -23.59
C SER A 282 6.84 -11.84 -23.23
N VAL A 283 5.82 -11.67 -24.07
CA VAL A 283 4.68 -10.78 -23.77
C VAL A 283 4.01 -11.15 -22.44
N LEU A 284 3.95 -12.44 -22.10
CA LEU A 284 3.43 -12.89 -20.82
C LEU A 284 4.33 -12.45 -19.65
N ASP A 285 5.66 -12.48 -19.83
CA ASP A 285 6.60 -12.05 -18.80
C ASP A 285 6.52 -10.54 -18.55
N GLN A 286 6.34 -9.75 -19.61
CA GLN A 286 6.07 -8.31 -19.51
C GLN A 286 4.73 -8.03 -18.81
N ALA A 287 3.67 -8.80 -19.12
CA ALA A 287 2.37 -8.69 -18.47
C ALA A 287 2.45 -9.03 -16.97
N LEU A 288 3.21 -10.07 -16.58
CA LEU A 288 3.47 -10.40 -15.18
C LEU A 288 4.19 -9.27 -14.44
N GLY A 289 5.13 -8.59 -15.11
CA GLY A 289 5.77 -7.35 -14.61
C GLY A 289 4.76 -6.21 -14.41
N GLY A 290 3.82 -6.01 -15.33
CA GLY A 290 2.71 -5.06 -15.16
C GLY A 290 1.81 -5.37 -13.96
N ILE A 291 1.53 -6.65 -13.69
CA ILE A 291 0.78 -7.08 -12.50
C ILE A 291 1.60 -6.85 -11.22
N PHE A 292 2.94 -6.87 -11.29
CA PHE A 292 3.78 -6.50 -10.14
C PHE A 292 3.54 -5.05 -9.71
N PHE A 293 3.35 -4.12 -10.65
CA PHE A 293 2.96 -2.74 -10.33
C PHE A 293 1.61 -2.67 -9.60
N LEU A 294 0.61 -3.42 -10.06
CA LEU A 294 -0.68 -3.54 -9.37
C LEU A 294 -0.51 -4.15 -7.97
N THR A 295 0.42 -5.09 -7.81
CA THR A 295 0.76 -5.70 -6.53
C THR A 295 1.34 -4.67 -5.57
N ALA A 296 2.28 -3.85 -6.03
CA ALA A 296 2.84 -2.74 -5.27
C ALA A 296 1.75 -1.73 -4.84
N MET A 297 0.83 -1.37 -5.74
CA MET A 297 -0.34 -0.53 -5.41
C MET A 297 -1.24 -1.18 -4.36
N GLY A 298 -1.41 -2.51 -4.40
CA GLY A 298 -2.13 -3.28 -3.41
C GLY A 298 -1.46 -3.24 -2.02
N LEU A 299 -0.13 -3.33 -1.96
CA LEU A 299 0.65 -3.21 -0.72
C LEU A 299 0.54 -1.79 -0.15
N ILE A 300 0.68 -0.77 -1.00
CA ILE A 300 0.49 0.65 -0.65
C ILE A 300 -0.89 0.87 -0.05
N SER A 301 -1.94 0.38 -0.73
CA SER A 301 -3.33 0.52 -0.28
C SER A 301 -3.56 -0.19 1.06
N SER A 302 -3.00 -1.40 1.22
CA SER A 302 -3.09 -2.17 2.47
C SER A 302 -2.44 -1.42 3.62
N PHE A 303 -1.28 -0.82 3.40
CA PHE A 303 -0.65 0.04 4.40
C PHE A 303 -1.45 1.31 4.65
N GLY A 304 -1.96 1.98 3.61
CA GLY A 304 -2.78 3.18 3.74
C GLY A 304 -3.99 2.95 4.65
N ILE A 305 -4.67 1.80 4.50
CA ILE A 305 -5.77 1.40 5.39
C ILE A 305 -5.29 1.27 6.84
N LEU A 306 -4.16 0.58 7.07
CA LEU A 306 -3.57 0.42 8.40
C LEU A 306 -3.18 1.78 9.01
N ALA A 307 -2.47 2.60 8.24
CA ALA A 307 -1.98 3.93 8.62
C ALA A 307 -3.13 4.88 8.95
N CYS A 308 -4.17 4.97 8.10
CA CYS A 308 -5.35 5.80 8.37
C CYS A 308 -6.01 5.42 9.70
N LYS A 309 -6.12 4.12 10.01
CA LYS A 309 -6.70 3.65 11.27
C LYS A 309 -5.84 4.02 12.48
N ILE A 310 -4.52 3.93 12.36
CA ILE A 310 -3.56 4.30 13.40
C ILE A 310 -3.55 5.83 13.63
N LEU A 311 -3.53 6.61 12.55
CA LEU A 311 -3.55 8.07 12.59
C LEU A 311 -4.86 8.60 13.19
N ALA A 312 -6.00 7.97 12.85
CA ALA A 312 -7.31 8.36 13.37
C ALA A 312 -7.59 7.90 14.81
N ARG A 313 -6.78 6.98 15.37
CA ARG A 313 -7.00 6.45 16.72
C ARG A 313 -6.78 7.55 17.77
N ARG A 314 -7.73 7.81 18.66
CA ARG A 314 -7.53 8.75 19.78
C ARG A 314 -6.41 8.27 20.72
N MET A 315 -5.63 9.22 21.25
CA MET A 315 -4.55 8.93 22.19
C MET A 315 -5.12 8.80 23.60
N ASP A 316 -4.99 7.61 24.18
CA ASP A 316 -5.23 7.36 25.61
C ASP A 316 -3.90 7.52 26.38
N GLU A 317 -3.92 7.80 27.69
CA GLU A 317 -2.69 8.12 28.45
C GLU A 317 -1.62 7.01 28.42
N ALA A 318 -2.02 5.73 28.47
CA ALA A 318 -1.12 4.58 28.56
C ALA A 318 -0.42 4.19 27.23
N ASP A 319 -1.09 4.40 26.08
CA ASP A 319 -0.54 4.05 24.76
C ASP A 319 0.10 5.24 24.03
N GLY A 320 0.02 6.45 24.62
CA GLY A 320 0.34 7.71 23.97
C GLY A 320 1.73 7.76 23.30
N PRO A 321 2.83 7.42 24.00
CA PRO A 321 4.18 7.49 23.44
C PRO A 321 4.41 6.53 22.26
N LEU A 322 4.07 5.24 22.42
CA LEU A 322 4.25 4.24 21.36
C LEU A 322 3.37 4.55 20.15
N LEU A 323 2.09 4.88 20.36
CA LEU A 323 1.19 5.26 19.29
C LEU A 323 1.69 6.51 18.54
N LEU A 324 2.21 7.51 19.26
CA LEU A 324 2.79 8.71 18.66
C LEU A 324 3.99 8.36 17.76
N SER A 325 4.91 7.53 18.24
CA SER A 325 6.08 7.10 17.44
C SER A 325 5.68 6.38 16.15
N ILE A 326 4.65 5.53 16.22
CA ILE A 326 4.13 4.78 15.07
C ILE A 326 3.44 5.71 14.07
N ARG A 327 2.82 6.82 14.52
CA ARG A 327 2.26 7.82 13.61
C ARG A 327 3.35 8.51 12.78
N TYR A 328 4.48 8.86 13.39
CA TYR A 328 5.65 9.37 12.65
C TYR A 328 6.18 8.31 11.68
N ALA A 329 6.28 7.05 12.11
CA ALA A 329 6.68 5.95 11.24
C ALA A 329 5.74 5.79 10.04
N ALA A 330 4.43 5.91 10.26
CA ALA A 330 3.44 5.84 9.19
C ALA A 330 3.65 6.93 8.13
N VAL A 331 3.94 8.16 8.55
CA VAL A 331 4.25 9.28 7.64
C VAL A 331 5.56 9.01 6.87
N ALA A 332 6.62 8.53 7.56
CA ALA A 332 7.88 8.17 6.91
C ALA A 332 7.69 7.06 5.85
N THR A 333 6.85 6.07 6.16
CA THR A 333 6.52 4.99 5.22
C THR A 333 5.71 5.48 4.02
N MET A 334 4.86 6.51 4.18
CA MET A 334 4.20 7.13 3.02
C MET A 334 5.21 7.77 2.06
N ALA A 335 6.29 8.37 2.57
CA ALA A 335 7.39 8.87 1.72
C ALA A 335 8.12 7.72 1.01
N ALA A 336 8.35 6.58 1.68
CA ALA A 336 8.92 5.39 1.02
C ALA A 336 8.04 4.87 -0.12
N PHE A 337 6.72 4.85 0.06
CA PHE A 337 5.80 4.46 -1.00
C PHE A 337 5.77 5.45 -2.16
N ALA A 338 5.85 6.76 -1.89
CA ALA A 338 6.01 7.76 -2.94
C ALA A 338 7.31 7.54 -3.74
N ALA A 339 8.41 7.22 -3.07
CA ALA A 339 9.66 6.83 -3.73
C ALA A 339 9.51 5.54 -4.56
N GLY A 340 8.76 4.55 -4.08
CA GLY A 340 8.45 3.33 -4.84
C GLY A 340 7.63 3.59 -6.10
N PHE A 341 6.65 4.50 -6.01
CA PHE A 341 5.87 4.96 -7.17
C PHE A 341 6.76 5.70 -8.17
N TRP A 342 7.65 6.57 -7.68
CA TRP A 342 8.64 7.24 -8.53
C TRP A 342 9.54 6.24 -9.26
N MET A 343 10.08 5.22 -8.58
CA MET A 343 10.88 4.18 -9.23
C MET A 343 10.10 3.43 -10.32
N SER A 344 8.81 3.18 -10.09
CA SER A 344 7.94 2.53 -11.07
C SER A 344 7.71 3.42 -12.30
N ALA A 345 7.45 4.71 -12.09
CA ALA A 345 7.27 5.68 -13.16
C ALA A 345 8.56 5.91 -13.98
N ALA A 346 9.72 5.86 -13.32
CA ALA A 346 11.03 5.98 -13.95
C ALA A 346 11.53 4.66 -14.58
N SER A 347 10.80 3.54 -14.42
CA SER A 347 11.24 2.19 -14.80
C SER A 347 12.64 1.85 -14.26
N GLY A 348 12.98 2.33 -13.07
CA GLY A 348 14.34 2.26 -12.53
C GLY A 348 14.48 2.92 -11.16
N SER A 349 15.64 2.76 -10.52
CA SER A 349 15.90 3.26 -9.16
C SER A 349 16.73 4.55 -9.12
N THR A 350 16.85 5.25 -10.24
CA THR A 350 17.69 6.44 -10.40
C THR A 350 16.90 7.64 -10.90
N ALA A 351 17.30 8.83 -10.48
CA ALA A 351 16.81 10.11 -10.95
C ALA A 351 18.03 11.00 -11.26
N GLY A 352 18.39 11.14 -12.54
CA GLY A 352 19.70 11.68 -12.91
C GLY A 352 20.83 10.78 -12.38
N GLU A 353 21.79 11.37 -11.67
CA GLU A 353 22.88 10.63 -10.99
C GLU A 353 22.48 10.16 -9.57
N ALA A 354 21.34 10.61 -9.05
CA ALA A 354 20.87 10.23 -7.74
C ALA A 354 20.19 8.84 -7.72
N SER A 355 20.34 8.12 -6.62
CA SER A 355 19.54 6.92 -6.34
C SER A 355 18.28 7.27 -5.55
N ILE A 356 17.13 6.75 -5.96
CA ILE A 356 15.83 6.87 -5.26
C ILE A 356 15.75 5.88 -4.08
N LEU A 357 16.54 4.81 -4.13
CA LEU A 357 16.51 3.69 -3.18
C LEU A 357 16.75 4.12 -1.71
N PRO A 358 17.64 5.06 -1.38
CA PRO A 358 17.83 5.53 0.00
C PRO A 358 16.56 6.13 0.62
N LEU A 359 15.81 6.96 -0.12
CA LEU A 359 14.55 7.51 0.37
C LEU A 359 13.53 6.39 0.63
N HIS A 360 13.46 5.44 -0.29
CA HIS A 360 12.61 4.27 -0.18
C HIS A 360 12.95 3.42 1.05
N ALA A 361 14.23 3.13 1.27
CA ALA A 361 14.71 2.34 2.39
C ALA A 361 14.51 3.07 3.73
N VAL A 362 14.99 4.30 3.86
CA VAL A 362 14.90 5.08 5.12
C VAL A 362 13.45 5.30 5.54
N GLY A 363 12.54 5.56 4.59
CA GLY A 363 11.12 5.70 4.91
C GLY A 363 10.48 4.43 5.47
N PHE A 364 10.83 3.25 4.93
CA PHE A 364 10.36 1.96 5.48
C PHE A 364 11.03 1.61 6.81
N HIS A 365 12.32 1.89 6.97
CA HIS A 365 13.05 1.67 8.22
C HIS A 365 12.50 2.50 9.39
N GLY A 366 11.73 3.55 9.11
CA GLY A 366 10.96 4.28 10.12
C GLY A 366 10.00 3.39 10.93
N LEU A 367 9.49 2.29 10.36
CA LEU A 367 8.62 1.33 11.05
C LEU A 367 9.32 0.57 12.19
N GLN A 368 10.64 0.45 12.14
CA GLN A 368 11.46 -0.17 13.18
C GLN A 368 12.12 0.89 14.06
N ALA A 369 12.73 1.89 13.42
CA ALA A 369 13.56 2.90 14.09
C ALA A 369 12.78 3.77 15.08
N LEU A 370 11.60 4.25 14.70
CA LEU A 370 10.84 5.19 15.55
C LEU A 370 10.14 4.49 16.72
N PRO A 371 9.46 3.34 16.54
CA PRO A 371 8.89 2.60 17.67
C PRO A 371 9.93 2.12 18.68
N LEU A 372 11.14 1.79 18.21
CA LEU A 372 12.25 1.38 19.09
C LEU A 372 12.58 2.45 20.14
N VAL A 373 12.58 3.74 19.77
CA VAL A 373 12.82 4.83 20.72
C VAL A 373 11.75 4.85 21.83
N ALA A 374 10.47 4.72 21.46
CA ALA A 374 9.37 4.69 22.42
C ALA A 374 9.46 3.47 23.36
N VAL A 375 9.82 2.31 22.82
CA VAL A 375 10.02 1.08 23.59
C VAL A 375 11.19 1.21 24.57
N LEU A 376 12.33 1.75 24.14
CA LEU A 376 13.50 1.97 25.00
C LEU A 376 13.21 2.95 26.15
N LEU A 377 12.52 4.06 25.86
CA LEU A 377 12.10 5.03 26.89
C LEU A 377 11.16 4.39 27.91
N ALA A 378 10.21 3.58 27.44
CA ALA A 378 9.26 2.91 28.30
C ALA A 378 9.92 1.83 29.17
N TRP A 379 10.80 1.00 28.59
CA TRP A 379 11.60 0.05 29.37
C TRP A 379 12.50 0.75 30.38
N GLY A 380 12.99 1.95 30.07
CA GLY A 380 13.74 2.76 31.02
C GLY A 380 12.92 3.48 32.08
N GLY A 381 11.63 3.17 32.21
CA GLY A 381 10.77 3.73 33.25
C GLY A 381 10.48 5.22 33.07
N VAL A 382 10.73 5.79 31.88
CA VAL A 382 10.45 7.19 31.60
C VAL A 382 8.94 7.38 31.51
N ALA A 383 8.38 8.21 32.40
CA ALA A 383 6.96 8.54 32.39
C ALA A 383 6.50 9.07 31.02
N ALA A 384 5.30 8.69 30.58
CA ALA A 384 4.78 9.03 29.26
C ALA A 384 4.83 10.53 28.93
N GLN A 385 4.56 11.39 29.91
CA GLN A 385 4.65 12.85 29.78
C GLN A 385 6.08 13.33 29.43
N ARG A 386 7.09 12.72 30.06
CA ARG A 386 8.51 13.03 29.81
C ARG A 386 9.02 12.39 28.51
N ALA A 387 8.45 11.26 28.08
CA ALA A 387 8.83 10.58 26.85
C ALA A 387 8.33 11.30 25.59
N ARG A 388 7.17 11.98 25.65
CA ARG A 388 6.54 12.63 24.48
C ARG A 388 7.45 13.60 23.72
N PRO A 389 8.15 14.56 24.36
CA PRO A 389 9.05 15.48 23.64
C PRO A 389 10.17 14.76 22.88
N TRP A 390 10.75 13.72 23.47
CA TRP A 390 11.80 12.91 22.83
C TRP A 390 11.27 12.16 21.61
N ILE A 391 10.03 11.70 21.65
CA ILE A 391 9.39 11.02 20.51
C ILE A 391 9.07 12.01 19.39
N HIS A 392 8.62 13.22 19.72
CA HIS A 392 8.47 14.29 18.74
C HIS A 392 9.81 14.66 18.10
N ALA A 393 10.87 14.82 18.90
CA ALA A 393 12.21 15.13 18.40
C ALA A 393 12.74 14.02 17.48
N ALA A 394 12.64 12.75 17.90
CA ALA A 394 13.04 11.60 17.09
C ALA A 394 12.24 11.49 15.79
N GLY A 395 10.92 11.68 15.86
CA GLY A 395 10.03 11.67 14.71
C GLY A 395 10.30 12.81 13.73
N ALA A 396 10.46 14.03 14.23
CA ALA A 396 10.78 15.21 13.42
C ALA A 396 12.15 15.07 12.75
N ALA A 397 13.17 14.60 13.47
CA ALA A 397 14.49 14.33 12.90
C ALA A 397 14.42 13.28 11.79
N TRP A 398 13.69 12.18 11.98
CA TRP A 398 13.54 11.17 10.94
C TRP A 398 12.83 11.69 9.69
N LEU A 399 11.75 12.47 9.87
CA LEU A 399 11.04 13.07 8.73
C LEU A 399 11.88 14.14 8.03
N ALA A 400 12.66 14.93 8.77
CA ALA A 400 13.61 15.89 8.19
C ALA A 400 14.68 15.16 7.36
N ALA A 401 15.18 14.02 7.83
CA ALA A 401 16.10 13.18 7.06
C ALA A 401 15.43 12.68 5.77
N CYS A 402 14.20 12.15 5.82
CA CYS A 402 13.46 11.75 4.62
C CYS A 402 13.28 12.92 3.63
N ALA A 403 12.89 14.10 4.12
CA ALA A 403 12.69 15.28 3.28
C ALA A 403 13.99 15.77 2.64
N ALA A 404 15.09 15.76 3.39
CA ALA A 404 16.40 16.17 2.90
C ALA A 404 16.99 15.18 1.88
N ILE A 405 16.81 13.87 2.09
CA ILE A 405 17.16 12.85 1.09
C ILE A 405 16.33 13.05 -0.18
N ALA A 406 15.01 13.28 -0.04
CA ALA A 406 14.14 13.55 -1.17
C ALA A 406 14.57 14.80 -1.95
N TRP A 407 14.93 15.89 -1.24
CA TRP A 407 15.45 17.11 -1.85
C TRP A 407 16.71 16.80 -2.68
N GLN A 408 17.72 16.16 -2.10
CA GLN A 408 18.95 15.79 -2.83
C GLN A 408 18.65 14.92 -4.07
N THR A 409 17.70 13.98 -3.94
CA THR A 409 17.34 13.06 -5.04
C THR A 409 16.59 13.79 -6.16
N VAL A 410 15.71 14.74 -5.84
CA VAL A 410 15.00 15.57 -6.83
C VAL A 410 15.95 16.47 -7.61
N GLU A 411 17.03 16.96 -6.97
CA GLU A 411 18.10 17.69 -7.66
C GLU A 411 18.99 16.80 -8.55
N GLY A 412 18.79 15.48 -8.52
CA GLY A 412 19.55 14.52 -9.33
C GLY A 412 20.99 14.33 -8.88
N ARG A 413 21.34 14.73 -7.65
CA ARG A 413 22.70 14.65 -7.09
C ARG A 413 22.90 13.40 -6.23
N PRO A 414 24.09 12.78 -6.24
CA PRO A 414 24.38 11.62 -5.39
C PRO A 414 24.41 12.01 -3.90
N LEU A 415 24.04 11.08 -3.00
CA LEU A 415 24.07 11.32 -1.55
C LEU A 415 25.48 11.43 -0.97
N THR A 416 26.50 11.02 -1.73
CA THR A 416 27.91 11.16 -1.36
C THR A 416 28.42 12.60 -1.54
N GLU A 417 27.71 13.43 -2.30
CA GLU A 417 28.05 14.84 -2.48
C GLU A 417 27.62 15.64 -1.24
N LEU A 418 28.54 16.45 -0.72
CA LEU A 418 28.25 17.32 0.43
C LEU A 418 27.47 18.55 -0.04
N THR A 419 26.20 18.62 0.33
CA THR A 419 25.27 19.72 0.05
C THR A 419 24.55 20.10 1.35
N PRO A 420 23.84 21.23 1.39
CA PRO A 420 22.95 21.53 2.52
C PRO A 420 21.96 20.40 2.80
N ALA A 421 21.43 19.76 1.76
CA ALA A 421 20.50 18.65 1.90
C ALA A 421 21.15 17.41 2.53
N THR A 422 22.35 16.99 2.08
CA THR A 422 23.03 15.83 2.70
C THR A 422 23.55 16.14 4.09
N ALA A 423 23.95 17.38 4.38
CA ALA A 423 24.29 17.84 5.73
C ALA A 423 23.08 17.78 6.67
N VAL A 424 21.90 18.26 6.24
CA VAL A 424 20.66 18.19 7.02
C VAL A 424 20.23 16.73 7.23
N ALA A 425 20.33 15.89 6.20
CA ALA A 425 20.02 14.46 6.31
C ALA A 425 20.92 13.79 7.36
N ALA A 426 22.24 14.00 7.28
CA ALA A 426 23.20 13.45 8.22
C ALA A 426 22.97 13.96 9.65
N ALA A 427 22.84 15.28 9.84
CA ALA A 427 22.58 15.88 11.15
C ALA A 427 21.28 15.36 11.77
N SER A 428 20.24 15.18 10.97
CA SER A 428 18.94 14.67 11.43
C SER A 428 19.02 13.19 11.83
N LEU A 429 19.71 12.35 11.05
CA LEU A 429 19.94 10.95 11.40
C LEU A 429 20.81 10.81 12.65
N LEU A 430 21.84 11.65 12.80
CA LEU A 430 22.67 11.71 14.01
C LEU A 430 21.88 12.17 15.22
N ALA A 431 20.99 13.16 15.07
CA ALA A 431 20.10 13.61 16.14
C ALA A 431 19.17 12.48 16.60
N TRP A 432 18.55 11.75 15.66
CA TRP A 432 17.77 10.55 16.01
C TRP A 432 18.65 9.48 16.69
N ALA A 433 19.84 9.22 16.16
CA ALA A 433 20.77 8.23 16.70
C ALA A 433 21.30 8.61 18.09
N ALA A 434 21.33 9.91 18.45
CA ALA A 434 21.72 10.38 19.78
C ALA A 434 20.58 10.24 20.82
N ILE A 435 19.32 10.29 20.38
CA ILE A 435 18.15 10.13 21.26
C ILE A 435 18.01 8.66 21.73
N ALA A 436 18.33 7.69 20.88
CA ALA A 436 18.19 6.27 21.23
C ALA A 436 19.11 5.80 22.40
N PRO A 437 20.40 6.18 22.49
CA PRO A 437 21.27 5.89 23.63
C PRO A 437 20.87 6.64 24.91
N LEU A 438 20.34 7.86 24.80
CA LEU A 438 19.82 8.59 25.97
C LEU A 438 18.60 7.88 26.57
N ALA A 439 17.74 7.30 25.72
CA ALA A 439 16.67 6.41 26.14
C ALA A 439 17.20 5.11 26.78
N ALA A 440 18.26 4.52 26.23
CA ALA A 440 18.91 3.32 26.78
C ALA A 440 19.66 3.58 28.11
N ARG A 441 20.24 4.77 28.32
CA ARG A 441 20.87 5.15 29.60
C ARG A 441 19.85 5.33 30.72
N ALA A 442 18.65 5.84 30.41
CA ALA A 442 17.54 5.84 31.37
C ALA A 442 17.16 4.40 31.77
N TRP A 443 17.24 3.45 30.85
CA TRP A 443 17.05 2.02 31.11
C TRP A 443 18.10 1.41 32.03
N LEU A 444 19.39 1.63 31.77
CA LEU A 444 20.46 1.12 32.62
C LEU A 444 20.33 1.65 34.07
N ARG A 445 19.98 2.93 34.25
CA ARG A 445 19.80 3.52 35.59
C ARG A 445 18.50 3.12 36.29
N GLY A 446 17.44 2.81 35.54
CA GLY A 446 16.15 2.38 36.08
C GLY A 446 16.15 0.93 36.58
N GLY A 447 16.97 0.06 35.98
CA GLY A 447 17.16 -1.33 36.41
C GLY A 447 17.68 -1.45 37.84
N ASP A 448 18.65 -0.61 38.21
CA ASP A 448 19.25 -0.60 39.55
C ASP A 448 18.24 -0.17 40.64
N ALA A 449 17.37 0.79 40.33
CA ALA A 449 16.33 1.27 41.25
C ALA A 449 15.16 0.28 41.45
N ALA A 450 14.87 -0.56 40.44
CA ALA A 450 13.87 -1.62 40.54
C ALA A 450 14.40 -2.83 41.32
N ALA A 451 15.69 -3.18 41.15
CA ALA A 451 16.36 -4.20 41.94
C ALA A 451 16.44 -3.84 43.43
N ALA A 452 16.62 -2.56 43.76
CA ALA A 452 16.67 -2.07 45.15
C ALA A 452 15.31 -2.08 45.90
N ARG A 453 14.17 -2.22 45.19
CA ARG A 453 12.82 -2.25 45.80
C ARG A 453 12.29 -3.65 46.12
N VAL A 454 13.00 -4.70 45.69
CA VAL A 454 12.68 -6.07 46.10
C VAL A 454 13.34 -6.30 47.46
N GLN A 455 12.79 -5.69 48.52
CA GLN A 455 13.11 -6.15 49.87
C GLN A 455 12.46 -7.53 50.08
N PRO A 456 13.18 -8.51 50.65
CA PRO A 456 12.58 -9.77 51.02
C PRO A 456 11.48 -9.51 52.06
N VAL A 457 10.27 -10.00 51.78
CA VAL A 457 9.17 -10.01 52.74
C VAL A 457 9.68 -10.71 54.01
N PRO A 458 9.66 -10.07 55.20
CA PRO A 458 10.05 -10.74 56.42
C PRO A 458 9.09 -11.90 56.67
N HIS A 459 9.64 -13.12 56.75
CA HIS A 459 8.90 -14.29 57.20
C HIS A 459 8.29 -13.98 58.58
N PRO A 460 6.98 -14.18 58.79
CA PRO A 460 6.42 -14.12 60.12
C PRO A 460 6.98 -15.30 60.92
N LEU A 461 7.69 -14.98 62.01
CA LEU A 461 7.98 -15.93 63.08
C LEU A 461 6.66 -16.27 63.78
N ALA A 462 6.24 -17.53 63.68
CA ALA A 462 5.50 -18.28 64.71
C ALA A 462 5.45 -19.76 64.32
#